data_AF-A0A2T3XLI2-F1
#
_entry.id   AF-A0A2T3XLI2-F1
#
_cell.length_a   1.000
_cell.length_b   1.000
_cell.length_c   1.000
_cell.angle_alpha   90.00
_cell.angle_beta   90.00
_cell.angle_gamma   90.00
#
_symmetry.space_group_name_H-M   'P 1'
#
loop_
_entity.id
_entity.type
_entity.pdbx_description
1 polymer ?
#
loop_
_entity_poly.entity_id
_entity_poly.type
_entity_poly.pdbx_seq_one_letter_code
_entity_poly.pdbx_strand_id
1 'polypeptide(L)'
;MSGRIKQPNRDLQWVRMPTWWASRPEIHEALADAPAGDAIAALKLYLGLCANANRKPTDRLPRTGSVAATLSEWSAFLGLSRPMVVAGLSLLVRLELIERLQVRPSIYRLVRYEDIGYWTRLPHQHLAVSRASGTLQKLVDMTNRSVTTLHALQLYVYLASIRDRKTLQARVSYTKLTDTLHMSRASVARGLSILVNHDLVNMRQNDYDPVLKRKMAGVYWLKGRIGAVGEDELLGPAGENQLLDAATSDPPVADRLPSNYADHLP
;
A
#
# COMPACT_ATOMS: atom_id res chain seq x y z
N MET A 1 27.30 14.12 -16.72
CA MET A 1 27.23 12.77 -16.11
C MET A 1 25.88 12.59 -15.45
N SER A 2 24.98 11.84 -16.09
CA SER A 2 23.59 11.66 -15.68
C SER A 2 23.51 10.68 -14.50
N GLY A 3 23.15 11.18 -13.33
CA GLY A 3 22.91 10.39 -12.12
C GLY A 3 21.55 9.71 -12.19
N ARG A 4 21.37 8.85 -13.20
CA ARG A 4 20.16 8.06 -13.45
C ARG A 4 19.69 7.46 -12.11
N ILE A 5 18.43 7.70 -11.71
CA ILE A 5 17.75 6.81 -10.74
C ILE A 5 18.08 5.40 -11.21
N LYS A 6 18.93 4.69 -10.45
CA LYS A 6 19.22 3.29 -10.76
C LYS A 6 17.86 2.62 -10.82
N GLN A 7 17.61 1.86 -11.89
CA GLN A 7 16.42 1.02 -11.99
C GLN A 7 16.12 0.46 -10.60
N PRO A 8 14.88 0.57 -10.11
CA PRO A 8 14.54 0.09 -8.77
C PRO A 8 15.15 -1.29 -8.61
N ASN A 9 15.91 -1.46 -7.52
CA ASN A 9 16.78 -2.61 -7.33
C ASN A 9 16.02 -3.91 -7.69
N ARG A 10 16.53 -4.62 -8.70
CA ARG A 10 15.81 -5.68 -9.45
C ARG A 10 15.31 -6.83 -8.55
N ASP A 11 15.87 -6.94 -7.34
CA ASP A 11 15.56 -7.97 -6.34
C ASP A 11 14.49 -7.55 -5.31
N LEU A 12 14.01 -6.30 -5.32
CA LEU A 12 13.21 -5.76 -4.20
C LEU A 12 11.72 -5.80 -4.45
N GLN A 13 11.13 -6.97 -4.19
CA GLN A 13 9.68 -7.11 -3.98
C GLN A 13 9.18 -6.18 -2.85
N TRP A 14 10.04 -5.88 -1.86
CA TRP A 14 9.69 -5.12 -0.67
C TRP A 14 10.72 -4.06 -0.29
N VAL A 15 10.20 -2.93 0.16
CA VAL A 15 10.99 -1.74 0.52
C VAL A 15 10.73 -1.36 1.98
N ARG A 16 11.77 -0.85 2.68
CA ARG A 16 11.65 -0.36 4.06
C ARG A 16 11.03 1.04 4.05
N MET A 17 9.96 1.23 4.81
CA MET A 17 9.37 2.53 5.08
C MET A 17 9.44 2.83 6.59
N PRO A 18 10.06 3.94 7.00
CA PRO A 18 9.94 4.47 8.36
C PRO A 18 8.47 4.77 8.70
N THR A 19 8.02 4.34 9.88
CA THR A 19 6.60 4.43 10.28
C THR A 19 6.34 5.34 11.47
N TRP A 20 7.38 5.95 12.05
CA TRP A 20 7.30 6.73 13.30
C TRP A 20 6.31 7.89 13.24
N TRP A 21 6.10 8.47 12.06
CA TRP A 21 5.23 9.62 11.86
C TRP A 21 3.80 9.24 11.50
N ALA A 22 3.57 8.03 10.98
CA ALA A 22 2.30 7.67 10.37
C ALA A 22 1.13 7.64 11.36
N SER A 23 1.40 7.56 12.67
CA SER A 23 0.37 7.63 13.72
C SER A 23 0.30 8.99 14.44
N ARG A 24 1.02 10.01 13.95
CA ARG A 24 1.14 11.34 14.59
C ARG A 24 0.11 12.31 13.99
N PRO A 25 -0.98 12.66 14.71
CA PRO A 25 -2.05 13.50 14.17
C PRO A 25 -1.55 14.86 13.67
N GLU A 26 -0.56 15.46 14.32
CA GLU A 26 0.00 16.76 13.97
C GLU A 26 0.63 16.79 12.57
N ILE A 27 1.16 15.65 12.09
CA ILE A 27 1.70 15.55 10.74
C ILE A 27 0.57 15.41 9.72
N HIS A 28 -0.51 14.72 10.09
CA HIS A 28 -1.69 14.60 9.24
C HIS A 28 -2.47 15.90 9.11
N GLU A 29 -2.57 16.66 10.20
CA GLU A 29 -3.12 18.02 10.24
C GLU A 29 -2.30 18.97 9.36
N ALA A 30 -0.97 19.01 9.53
CA ALA A 30 -0.11 19.84 8.69
C ALA A 30 -0.14 19.46 7.19
N LEU A 31 -0.42 18.20 6.86
CA LEU A 31 -0.67 17.76 5.47
C LEU A 31 -2.04 18.23 4.96
N ALA A 32 -3.06 18.27 5.82
CA ALA A 32 -4.40 18.75 5.46
C ALA A 32 -4.43 20.27 5.27
N ASP A 33 -3.64 21.03 6.02
CA ASP A 33 -3.52 22.49 5.92
C ASP A 33 -2.71 22.95 4.70
N ALA A 34 -1.88 22.08 4.13
CA ALA A 34 -1.11 22.39 2.94
C ALA A 34 -2.01 22.35 1.67
N PRO A 35 -1.64 23.10 0.60
CA PRO A 35 -2.32 22.96 -0.69
C PRO A 35 -2.37 21.50 -1.13
N ALA A 36 -3.56 21.00 -1.50
CA ALA A 36 -3.78 19.57 -1.73
C ALA A 36 -2.78 18.96 -2.73
N GLY A 37 -2.42 19.70 -3.80
CA GLY A 37 -1.42 19.24 -4.77
C GLY A 37 -0.03 19.06 -4.17
N ASP A 38 0.39 19.94 -3.26
CA ASP A 38 1.69 19.88 -2.59
C ASP A 38 1.73 18.71 -1.60
N ALA A 39 0.65 18.51 -0.84
CA ALA A 39 0.51 17.40 0.09
C ALA A 39 0.48 16.04 -0.62
N ILE A 40 -0.24 15.93 -1.74
CA ILE A 40 -0.23 14.73 -2.60
C ILE A 40 1.17 14.48 -3.15
N ALA A 41 1.85 15.52 -3.66
CA ALA A 41 3.21 15.40 -4.16
C ALA A 41 4.17 14.94 -3.06
N ALA A 42 4.06 15.51 -1.85
CA ALA A 42 4.87 15.11 -0.70
C ALA A 42 4.69 13.62 -0.36
N LEU A 43 3.45 13.13 -0.28
CA LEU A 43 3.22 11.70 0.02
C LEU A 43 3.70 10.77 -1.10
N LYS A 44 3.49 11.13 -2.37
CA LYS A 44 4.03 10.37 -3.52
C LYS A 44 5.57 10.35 -3.50
N LEU A 45 6.19 11.50 -3.22
CA LEU A 45 7.64 11.62 -3.08
C LEU A 45 8.17 10.81 -1.90
N TYR A 46 7.48 10.79 -0.76
CA TYR A 46 7.88 10.00 0.39
C TYR A 46 7.90 8.50 0.07
N LEU A 47 6.84 8.00 -0.58
CA LEU A 47 6.77 6.62 -1.05
C LEU A 47 7.87 6.32 -2.10
N GLY A 48 8.12 7.27 -3.00
CA GLY A 48 9.19 7.17 -4.00
C GLY A 48 10.61 7.21 -3.44
N LEU A 49 10.83 7.97 -2.36
CA LEU A 49 12.08 8.02 -1.62
C LEU A 49 12.31 6.70 -0.88
N CYS A 50 11.27 6.16 -0.21
CA CYS A 50 11.33 4.83 0.37
C CYS A 50 11.76 3.82 -0.71
N ALA A 51 11.11 3.84 -1.88
CA ALA A 51 11.38 2.91 -2.99
C ALA A 51 12.83 2.91 -3.47
N ASN A 52 13.51 4.05 -3.43
CA ASN A 52 14.86 4.23 -3.97
C ASN A 52 15.96 4.37 -2.92
N ALA A 53 15.63 4.32 -1.63
CA ALA A 53 16.57 4.51 -0.53
C ALA A 53 17.70 3.47 -0.55
N ASN A 54 18.95 3.93 -0.42
CA ASN A 54 20.09 3.02 -0.28
C ASN A 54 20.02 2.27 1.06
N ARG A 55 20.44 1.00 1.04
CA ARG A 55 20.47 0.13 2.24
C ARG A 55 21.82 0.11 2.94
N LYS A 56 22.86 0.55 2.26
CA LYS A 56 24.22 0.67 2.78
C LYS A 56 24.82 1.98 2.28
N PRO A 57 25.68 2.63 3.07
CA PRO A 57 26.46 3.76 2.60
C PRO A 57 27.28 3.39 1.35
N THR A 58 27.45 4.36 0.47
CA THR A 58 28.32 4.29 -0.72
C THR A 58 29.03 5.62 -0.89
N ASP A 59 30.08 5.70 -1.69
CA ASP A 59 30.81 6.95 -1.95
C ASP A 59 29.90 8.10 -2.43
N ARG A 60 28.83 7.77 -3.15
CA ARG A 60 27.84 8.74 -3.65
C ARG A 60 26.71 9.03 -2.67
N LEU A 61 26.44 8.12 -1.74
CA LEU A 61 25.35 8.18 -0.76
C LEU A 61 25.91 7.80 0.60
N PRO A 62 26.54 8.73 1.33
CA PRO A 62 27.36 8.44 2.50
C PRO A 62 26.57 8.01 3.75
N ARG A 63 25.23 8.10 3.69
CA ARG A 63 24.32 7.69 4.76
C ARG A 63 23.32 6.68 4.22
N THR A 64 22.91 5.72 5.03
CA THR A 64 21.82 4.80 4.68
C THR A 64 20.48 5.54 4.68
N GLY A 65 19.52 5.11 3.85
CA GLY A 65 18.23 5.76 3.72
C GLY A 65 18.25 6.98 2.79
N SER A 66 19.35 7.20 2.07
CA SER A 66 19.57 8.30 1.16
C SER A 66 19.21 7.97 -0.28
N VAL A 67 18.80 9.00 -1.02
CA VAL A 67 18.49 8.96 -2.45
C VAL A 67 19.10 10.18 -3.12
N ALA A 68 19.78 9.95 -4.26
CA ALA A 68 20.19 11.00 -5.17
C ALA A 68 19.31 10.96 -6.41
N ALA A 69 18.62 12.06 -6.70
CA ALA A 69 17.79 12.20 -7.89
C ALA A 69 17.53 13.67 -8.22
N THR A 70 17.48 13.97 -9.50
CA THR A 70 17.14 15.29 -10.04
C THR A 70 15.62 15.52 -10.01
N LEU A 71 15.20 16.77 -10.11
CA LEU A 71 13.77 17.12 -10.19
C LEU A 71 13.08 16.48 -11.40
N SER A 72 13.80 16.35 -12.52
CA SER A 72 13.26 15.74 -13.75
C SER A 72 13.04 14.24 -13.58
N GLU A 73 13.95 13.57 -12.87
CA GLU A 73 13.81 12.15 -12.58
C GLU A 73 12.63 11.90 -11.63
N TRP A 74 12.46 12.70 -10.58
CA TRP A 74 11.27 12.61 -9.72
C TRP A 74 9.97 12.87 -10.48
N SER A 75 9.98 13.85 -11.39
CA SER A 75 8.83 14.18 -12.22
C SER A 75 8.40 12.99 -13.07
N ALA A 76 9.37 12.35 -13.75
CA ALA A 76 9.12 11.16 -14.55
C ALA A 76 8.72 9.94 -13.69
N PHE A 77 9.36 9.77 -12.53
CA PHE A 77 9.14 8.62 -11.65
C PHE A 77 7.72 8.56 -11.04
N LEU A 78 7.14 9.74 -10.76
CA LEU A 78 5.90 9.88 -9.99
C LEU A 78 4.76 10.58 -10.74
N GLY A 79 4.97 10.98 -12.00
CA GLY A 79 3.97 11.71 -12.77
C GLY A 79 3.64 13.08 -12.16
N LEU A 80 4.66 13.76 -11.63
CA LEU A 80 4.55 15.07 -10.99
C LEU A 80 5.15 16.16 -11.90
N SER A 81 4.61 17.37 -11.82
CA SER A 81 5.27 18.53 -12.44
C SER A 81 6.49 18.95 -11.61
N ARG A 82 7.49 19.60 -12.21
CA ARG A 82 8.68 20.06 -11.48
C ARG A 82 8.35 21.00 -10.31
N PRO A 83 7.41 21.97 -10.44
CA PRO A 83 6.97 22.79 -9.31
C PRO A 83 6.40 21.96 -8.15
N MET A 84 5.58 20.94 -8.46
CA MET A 84 5.04 20.04 -7.43
C MET A 84 6.12 19.22 -6.74
N VAL A 85 7.15 18.78 -7.48
CA VAL A 85 8.29 18.08 -6.88
C VAL A 85 9.01 18.98 -5.88
N VAL A 86 9.25 20.25 -6.23
CA VAL A 86 9.90 21.22 -5.35
C VAL A 86 9.05 21.49 -4.11
N ALA A 87 7.75 21.76 -4.29
CA ALA A 87 6.82 22.03 -3.19
C ALA A 87 6.69 20.81 -2.25
N GLY A 88 6.52 19.62 -2.81
CA GLY A 88 6.41 18.38 -2.05
C GLY A 88 7.68 18.03 -1.26
N LEU A 89 8.87 18.15 -1.87
CA LEU A 89 10.14 17.95 -1.15
C LEU A 89 10.33 18.98 -0.03
N SER A 90 9.96 20.24 -0.27
CA SER A 90 10.03 21.31 0.73
C SER A 90 9.07 21.05 1.90
N LEU A 91 7.86 20.57 1.62
CA LEU A 91 6.90 20.15 2.64
C LEU A 91 7.43 18.97 3.46
N LEU A 92 8.01 17.94 2.83
CA LEU A 92 8.60 16.80 3.55
C LEU A 92 9.76 17.20 4.46
N VAL A 93 10.61 18.15 4.03
CA VAL A 93 11.70 18.68 4.87
C VAL A 93 11.14 19.45 6.06
N ARG A 94 10.14 20.31 5.84
CA ARG A 94 9.47 21.07 6.90
C ARG A 94 8.76 20.18 7.91
N LEU A 95 8.20 19.05 7.48
CA LEU A 95 7.60 18.04 8.36
C LEU A 95 8.64 17.11 9.00
N GLU A 96 9.93 17.34 8.78
CA GLU A 96 11.04 16.52 9.28
C GLU A 96 10.92 15.03 8.92
N LEU A 97 10.25 14.72 7.80
CA LEU A 97 10.15 13.34 7.29
C LEU A 97 11.39 12.96 6.48
N ILE A 98 12.04 13.96 5.89
CA ILE A 98 13.28 13.82 5.13
C ILE A 98 14.23 14.96 5.51
N GLU A 99 15.53 14.70 5.38
CA GLU A 99 16.58 15.70 5.48
C GLU A 99 17.23 15.90 4.11
N ARG A 100 17.66 17.13 3.81
CA ARG A 100 18.43 17.43 2.60
C ARG A 100 19.91 17.43 2.94
N LEU A 101 20.62 16.40 2.50
CA LEU A 101 22.06 16.24 2.75
C LEU A 101 22.91 17.08 1.81
N GLN A 102 22.45 17.26 0.56
CA GLN A 102 23.22 17.99 -0.46
C GLN A 102 22.29 18.67 -1.46
N VAL A 103 22.70 19.86 -1.93
CA VAL A 103 21.96 20.65 -2.91
C VAL A 103 22.30 20.24 -4.35
N ARG A 104 23.58 19.97 -4.63
CA ARG A 104 24.09 19.55 -5.95
C ARG A 104 25.18 18.48 -5.82
N PRO A 105 24.95 17.23 -6.30
CA PRO A 105 23.64 16.70 -6.70
C PRO A 105 22.63 16.76 -5.54
N SER A 106 21.34 16.80 -5.85
CA SER A 106 20.29 16.76 -4.83
C SER A 106 20.29 15.40 -4.14
N ILE A 107 20.64 15.38 -2.86
CA ILE A 107 20.63 14.18 -2.01
C ILE A 107 19.69 14.43 -0.84
N TYR A 108 18.73 13.52 -0.68
CA TYR A 108 17.81 13.50 0.45
C TYR A 108 17.98 12.21 1.25
N ARG A 109 17.72 12.25 2.55
CA ARG A 109 17.70 11.06 3.42
C ARG A 109 16.39 10.99 4.18
N LEU A 110 15.86 9.78 4.29
CA LEU A 110 14.69 9.49 5.13
C LEU A 110 15.08 9.66 6.60
N VAL A 111 14.34 10.51 7.32
CA VAL A 111 14.59 10.74 8.74
C VAL A 111 14.27 9.48 9.55
N ARG A 112 15.16 9.16 10.49
CA ARG A 112 15.13 7.94 11.31
C ARG A 112 15.13 6.65 10.47
N TYR A 113 15.80 6.62 9.32
CA TYR A 113 15.82 5.38 8.53
C TYR A 113 16.50 4.20 9.24
N GLU A 114 17.54 4.45 10.04
CA GLU A 114 18.30 3.41 10.78
C GLU A 114 17.81 3.26 12.22
N ASP A 115 17.54 4.38 12.89
CA ASP A 115 17.47 4.50 14.35
C ASP A 115 16.15 4.05 15.00
N ILE A 116 15.25 3.40 14.24
CA ILE A 116 13.95 2.92 14.77
C ILE A 116 13.80 1.42 14.61
N GLY A 117 13.39 0.79 15.71
CA GLY A 117 12.93 -0.61 15.76
C GLY A 117 11.63 -0.86 14.99
N TYR A 118 10.87 0.20 14.66
CA TYR A 118 9.60 0.10 13.95
C TYR A 118 9.69 0.69 12.53
N TRP A 119 9.59 -0.21 11.56
CA TRP A 119 9.48 0.06 10.13
C TRP A 119 8.54 -0.97 9.52
N THR A 120 7.99 -0.67 8.34
CA THR A 120 7.12 -1.59 7.61
C THR A 120 7.66 -1.90 6.21
N ARG A 121 7.24 -3.05 5.67
CA ARG A 121 7.54 -3.49 4.31
C ARG A 121 6.47 -2.94 3.36
N LEU A 122 6.84 -2.06 2.44
CA LEU A 122 5.98 -1.59 1.35
C LEU A 122 6.05 -2.55 0.14
N PRO A 123 4.91 -2.86 -0.50
CA PRO A 123 4.83 -3.71 -1.69
C PRO A 123 5.25 -2.93 -2.95
N HIS A 124 6.55 -2.69 -3.09
CA HIS A 124 7.10 -1.83 -4.13
C HIS A 124 6.77 -2.32 -5.55
N GLN A 125 6.88 -3.62 -5.80
CA GLN A 125 6.61 -4.19 -7.11
C GLN A 125 5.17 -3.92 -7.58
N HIS A 126 4.21 -3.96 -6.65
CA HIS A 126 2.80 -3.68 -6.95
C HIS A 126 2.54 -2.21 -7.23
N LEU A 127 3.24 -1.31 -6.53
CA LEU A 127 3.19 0.12 -6.83
C LEU A 127 3.75 0.44 -8.22
N ALA A 128 4.72 -0.33 -8.71
CA ALA A 128 5.36 -0.10 -10.01
C ALA A 128 4.61 -0.71 -11.21
N VAL A 129 3.64 -1.62 -11.00
CA VAL A 129 2.89 -2.41 -12.00
C VAL A 129 3.76 -3.35 -12.86
N SER A 130 4.93 -2.92 -13.31
CA SER A 130 5.92 -3.74 -14.03
C SER A 130 7.32 -3.43 -13.54
N ARG A 131 8.17 -4.46 -13.43
CA ARG A 131 9.61 -4.29 -13.13
C ARG A 131 10.34 -3.43 -14.15
N ALA A 132 9.78 -3.25 -15.35
CA ALA A 132 10.38 -2.49 -16.44
C ALA A 132 9.94 -1.02 -16.52
N SER A 133 8.82 -0.62 -15.90
CA SER A 133 8.26 0.73 -16.11
C SER A 133 9.20 1.82 -15.58
N GLY A 134 10.01 1.51 -14.57
CA GLY A 134 10.87 2.49 -13.91
C GLY A 134 10.08 3.62 -13.26
N THR A 135 8.76 3.48 -13.06
CA THR A 135 7.85 4.45 -12.44
C THR A 135 7.00 3.76 -11.36
N LEU A 136 6.42 4.53 -10.44
CA LEU A 136 5.40 4.01 -9.51
C LEU A 136 4.02 4.19 -10.13
N GLN A 137 3.70 3.37 -11.14
CA GLN A 137 2.51 3.54 -11.98
C GLN A 137 1.21 3.70 -11.18
N LYS A 138 0.99 2.92 -10.11
CA LYS A 138 -0.21 3.08 -9.27
C LYS A 138 -0.33 4.47 -8.64
N LEU A 139 0.80 5.09 -8.30
CA LEU A 139 0.82 6.46 -7.80
C LEU A 139 0.68 7.47 -8.94
N VAL A 140 1.25 7.21 -10.11
CA VAL A 140 1.10 8.07 -11.30
C VAL A 140 -0.37 8.20 -11.70
N ASP A 141 -1.11 7.10 -11.69
CA ASP A 141 -2.51 7.04 -12.10
C ASP A 141 -3.46 7.79 -11.15
N MET A 142 -3.04 8.05 -9.91
CA MET A 142 -3.83 8.80 -8.94
C MET A 142 -3.77 10.31 -9.24
N THR A 143 -4.92 10.99 -9.15
CA THR A 143 -4.99 12.43 -9.43
C THR A 143 -4.12 13.27 -8.48
N ASN A 144 -3.60 14.39 -8.97
CA ASN A 144 -2.76 15.31 -8.19
C ASN A 144 -3.54 16.50 -7.60
N ARG A 145 -4.87 16.53 -7.71
CA ARG A 145 -5.70 17.72 -7.41
C ARG A 145 -6.84 17.47 -6.42
N SER A 146 -7.11 16.22 -6.07
CA SER A 146 -8.26 15.86 -5.25
C SER A 146 -7.86 15.70 -3.78
N VAL A 147 -8.55 16.40 -2.88
CA VAL A 147 -8.45 16.19 -1.43
C VAL A 147 -8.75 14.73 -1.07
N THR A 148 -9.64 14.06 -1.80
CA THR A 148 -9.90 12.62 -1.59
C THR A 148 -8.67 11.78 -1.90
N THR A 149 -7.86 12.16 -2.90
CA THR A 149 -6.58 11.47 -3.19
C THR A 149 -5.56 11.71 -2.08
N LEU A 150 -5.50 12.91 -1.51
CA LEU A 150 -4.68 13.17 -0.32
C LEU A 150 -5.04 12.23 0.83
N HIS A 151 -6.34 12.16 1.18
CA HIS A 151 -6.82 11.26 2.23
C HIS A 151 -6.52 9.80 1.91
N ALA A 152 -6.67 9.37 0.66
CA ALA A 152 -6.31 8.02 0.23
C ALA A 152 -4.82 7.71 0.48
N LEU A 153 -3.91 8.64 0.14
CA LEU A 153 -2.49 8.45 0.38
C LEU A 153 -2.14 8.45 1.87
N GLN A 154 -2.76 9.31 2.69
CA GLN A 154 -2.60 9.29 4.14
C GLN A 154 -3.07 7.95 4.73
N LEU A 155 -4.24 7.46 4.31
CA LEU A 155 -4.76 6.15 4.69
C LEU A 155 -3.80 5.03 4.28
N TYR A 156 -3.27 5.05 3.06
CA TYR A 156 -2.37 4.02 2.57
C TYR A 156 -1.11 3.92 3.43
N VAL A 157 -0.47 5.06 3.72
CA VAL A 157 0.73 5.09 4.57
C VAL A 157 0.42 4.63 5.99
N TYR A 158 -0.70 5.08 6.56
CA TYR A 158 -1.11 4.67 7.89
C TYR A 158 -1.41 3.17 7.99
N LEU A 159 -2.20 2.63 7.06
CA LEU A 159 -2.52 1.19 7.01
C LEU A 159 -1.24 0.36 6.83
N ALA A 160 -0.30 0.81 5.99
CA ALA A 160 1.00 0.16 5.86
C ALA A 160 1.76 0.13 7.20
N SER A 161 1.64 1.18 8.01
CA SER A 161 2.37 1.36 9.26
C SER A 161 1.89 0.47 10.40
N ILE A 162 0.58 0.22 10.49
CA ILE A 162 -0.04 -0.57 11.57
C ILE A 162 -0.25 -2.04 11.19
N ARG A 163 0.15 -2.44 9.99
CA ARG A 163 -0.02 -3.80 9.49
C ARG A 163 0.78 -4.78 10.34
N ASP A 164 0.10 -5.80 10.86
CA ASP A 164 0.73 -6.87 11.63
C ASP A 164 1.68 -7.70 10.74
N ARG A 165 2.81 -8.12 11.29
CA ARG A 165 3.86 -8.82 10.52
C ARG A 165 3.50 -10.26 10.17
N LYS A 166 2.66 -10.91 10.98
CA LYS A 166 2.31 -12.34 10.83
C LYS A 166 1.07 -12.50 9.95
N THR A 167 -0.01 -11.83 10.32
CA THR A 167 -1.30 -11.87 9.62
C THR A 167 -1.32 -10.97 8.39
N LEU A 168 -0.40 -9.99 8.32
CA LEU A 168 -0.32 -9.00 7.25
C LEU A 168 -1.63 -8.18 7.10
N GLN A 169 -2.41 -8.11 8.17
CA GLN A 169 -3.64 -7.35 8.28
C GLN A 169 -3.37 -6.03 9.03
N ALA A 170 -3.97 -4.95 8.55
CA ALA A 170 -4.14 -3.73 9.33
C ALA A 170 -5.54 -3.74 9.93
N ARG A 171 -5.64 -3.71 11.26
CA ARG A 171 -6.91 -3.72 11.99
C ARG A 171 -7.11 -2.38 12.66
N VAL A 172 -8.11 -1.62 12.21
CA VAL A 172 -8.37 -0.30 12.78
C VAL A 172 -9.84 0.09 12.62
N SER A 173 -10.37 0.78 13.63
CA SER A 173 -11.74 1.30 13.60
C SER A 173 -11.81 2.62 12.81
N TYR A 174 -12.99 2.93 12.27
CA TYR A 174 -13.21 4.23 11.63
C TYR A 174 -12.95 5.41 12.59
N THR A 175 -13.30 5.27 13.87
CA THR A 175 -13.01 6.30 14.88
C THR A 175 -11.50 6.56 15.00
N LYS A 176 -10.71 5.49 15.09
CA LYS A 176 -9.25 5.64 15.19
C LYS A 176 -8.66 6.25 13.92
N LEU A 177 -9.20 5.92 12.74
CA LEU A 177 -8.82 6.54 11.47
C LEU A 177 -9.14 8.04 11.45
N THR A 178 -10.35 8.45 11.86
CA THR A 178 -10.73 9.86 11.88
C THR A 178 -9.86 10.67 12.84
N ASP A 179 -9.60 10.13 14.02
CA ASP A 179 -8.83 10.81 15.07
C ASP A 179 -7.35 10.92 14.70
N THR A 180 -6.78 9.85 14.12
CA THR A 180 -5.34 9.80 13.81
C THR A 180 -5.01 10.60 12.55
N LEU A 181 -5.87 10.55 11.53
CA LEU A 181 -5.58 11.14 10.22
C LEU A 181 -6.24 12.50 10.01
N HIS A 182 -6.87 13.06 11.05
CA HIS A 182 -7.56 14.35 11.03
C HIS A 182 -8.54 14.47 9.85
N MET A 183 -9.43 13.49 9.70
CA MET A 183 -10.38 13.44 8.58
C MET A 183 -11.78 13.00 9.02
N SER A 184 -12.81 13.46 8.31
CA SER A 184 -14.19 13.03 8.58
C SER A 184 -14.42 11.58 8.16
N ARG A 185 -15.43 10.92 8.75
CA ARG A 185 -15.80 9.54 8.35
C ARG A 185 -16.13 9.39 6.86
N ALA A 186 -16.80 10.39 6.28
CA ALA A 186 -17.11 10.39 4.85
C ALA A 186 -15.84 10.49 3.99
N SER A 187 -14.85 11.24 4.46
CA SER A 187 -13.54 11.34 3.81
C SER A 187 -12.73 10.05 3.93
N VAL A 188 -12.79 9.34 5.07
CA VAL A 188 -12.22 8.00 5.23
C VAL A 188 -12.82 7.04 4.20
N ALA A 189 -14.16 6.96 4.12
CA ALA A 189 -14.84 6.04 3.21
C ALA A 189 -14.49 6.31 1.74
N ARG A 190 -14.49 7.59 1.32
CA ARG A 190 -14.11 7.96 -0.05
C ARG A 190 -12.63 7.68 -0.33
N GLY A 191 -11.73 7.95 0.62
CA GLY A 191 -10.31 7.65 0.49
C GLY A 191 -10.03 6.15 0.36
N LEU A 192 -10.70 5.32 1.18
CA LEU A 192 -10.64 3.86 1.07
C LEU A 192 -11.16 3.36 -0.28
N SER A 193 -12.26 3.93 -0.78
CA SER A 193 -12.78 3.61 -2.12
C SER A 193 -11.76 3.91 -3.22
N ILE A 194 -11.04 5.03 -3.16
CA ILE A 194 -9.93 5.31 -4.08
C ILE A 194 -8.85 4.22 -3.98
N LEU A 195 -8.45 3.83 -2.77
CA LEU A 195 -7.43 2.79 -2.59
C LEU A 195 -7.86 1.42 -3.15
N VAL A 196 -9.13 1.05 -3.00
CA VAL A 196 -9.69 -0.18 -3.58
C VAL A 196 -9.71 -0.07 -5.11
N ASN A 197 -10.18 1.05 -5.66
CA ASN A 197 -10.27 1.26 -7.12
C ASN A 197 -8.91 1.28 -7.81
N HIS A 198 -7.88 1.80 -7.16
CA HIS A 198 -6.49 1.74 -7.65
C HIS A 198 -5.79 0.41 -7.33
N ASP A 199 -6.51 -0.56 -6.75
CA ASP A 199 -6.00 -1.88 -6.41
C ASP A 199 -4.85 -1.83 -5.38
N LEU A 200 -4.84 -0.84 -4.49
CA LEU A 200 -3.79 -0.68 -3.47
C LEU A 200 -4.12 -1.40 -2.16
N VAL A 201 -5.41 -1.49 -1.82
CA VAL A 201 -5.90 -2.08 -0.58
C VAL A 201 -7.13 -2.94 -0.87
N ASN A 202 -7.23 -4.08 -0.20
CA ASN A 202 -8.48 -4.83 -0.05
C ASN A 202 -9.04 -4.62 1.37
N MET A 203 -10.35 -4.64 1.53
CA MET A 203 -10.99 -4.44 2.84
C MET A 203 -12.13 -5.42 3.05
N ARG A 204 -12.27 -5.90 4.28
CA ARG A 204 -13.44 -6.66 4.73
C ARG A 204 -14.26 -5.74 5.61
N GLN A 205 -15.54 -5.60 5.28
CA GLN A 205 -16.44 -4.77 6.08
C GLN A 205 -16.62 -5.37 7.47
N ASN A 206 -16.90 -4.49 8.42
CA ASN A 206 -17.02 -4.86 9.82
C ASN A 206 -18.31 -5.64 10.00
N ASP A 207 -18.18 -6.92 10.32
CA ASP A 207 -19.30 -7.68 10.86
C ASP A 207 -19.66 -7.11 12.24
N TYR A 208 -20.96 -7.06 12.53
CA TYR A 208 -21.42 -6.82 13.89
C TYR A 208 -21.15 -8.07 14.70
N ASP A 209 -20.41 -7.95 15.80
CA ASP A 209 -20.20 -9.07 16.72
C ASP A 209 -21.42 -9.17 17.65
N PRO A 210 -22.28 -10.20 17.51
CA PRO A 210 -23.49 -10.32 18.32
C PRO A 210 -23.18 -10.62 19.79
N VAL A 211 -22.02 -11.22 20.08
CA VAL A 211 -21.60 -11.59 21.45
C VAL A 211 -21.07 -10.37 22.17
N LEU A 212 -20.15 -9.63 21.54
CA LEU A 212 -19.56 -8.43 22.13
C LEU A 212 -20.43 -7.18 21.97
N LYS A 213 -21.56 -7.28 21.26
CA LYS A 213 -22.52 -6.20 20.95
C LYS A 213 -21.83 -4.92 20.46
N ARG A 214 -20.79 -5.07 19.64
CA ARG A 214 -19.99 -3.96 19.12
C ARG A 214 -19.60 -4.19 17.68
N LYS A 215 -19.47 -3.10 16.93
CA LYS A 215 -18.94 -3.15 15.57
C LYS A 215 -17.46 -3.49 15.64
N MET A 216 -17.03 -4.57 14.98
CA MET A 216 -15.63 -4.95 14.95
C MET A 216 -14.77 -3.88 14.26
N ALA A 217 -13.46 -3.89 14.47
CA ALA A 217 -12.55 -3.04 13.71
C ALA A 217 -12.53 -3.47 12.23
N GLY A 218 -12.31 -2.51 11.33
CA GLY A 218 -12.11 -2.83 9.92
C GLY A 218 -10.81 -3.58 9.72
N VAL A 219 -10.84 -4.57 8.83
CA VAL A 219 -9.67 -5.34 8.45
C VAL A 219 -9.28 -4.96 7.03
N TYR A 220 -8.03 -4.55 6.87
CA TYR A 220 -7.47 -4.05 5.63
C TYR A 220 -6.22 -4.84 5.25
N TRP A 221 -6.06 -5.10 3.96
CA TRP A 221 -4.91 -5.79 3.37
C TRP A 221 -4.29 -4.92 2.29
N LEU A 222 -2.98 -4.65 2.39
CA LEU A 222 -2.26 -4.06 1.26
C LEU A 222 -2.07 -5.10 0.16
N LYS A 223 -2.39 -4.74 -1.08
CA LYS A 223 -2.20 -5.60 -2.26
C LYS A 223 -0.74 -5.61 -2.73
N GLY A 224 -0.37 -6.64 -3.49
CA GLY A 224 0.98 -6.80 -4.03
C GLY A 224 1.86 -7.87 -3.39
N ARG A 225 1.28 -9.00 -2.97
CA ARG A 225 2.04 -10.13 -2.42
C ARG A 225 2.52 -11.04 -3.55
N ILE A 226 3.72 -11.61 -3.43
CA ILE A 226 4.08 -12.86 -4.10
C ILE A 226 4.74 -13.73 -3.03
N GLY A 227 4.19 -14.91 -2.75
CA GLY A 227 4.86 -15.94 -1.95
C GLY A 227 4.11 -16.53 -0.75
N ALA A 228 2.83 -16.26 -0.55
CA ALA A 228 2.00 -17.09 0.33
C ALA A 228 0.85 -17.64 -0.52
N VAL A 229 0.67 -18.96 -0.45
CA VAL A 229 -0.53 -19.66 -0.92
C VAL A 229 -1.76 -18.84 -0.52
N GLY A 230 -2.66 -18.63 -1.50
CA GLY A 230 -3.96 -18.01 -1.29
C GLY A 230 -3.95 -16.48 -1.11
N GLU A 231 -3.92 -15.73 -2.21
CA GLU A 231 -4.72 -14.51 -2.21
C GLU A 231 -6.19 -14.91 -1.96
N ASP A 232 -6.67 -16.00 -2.56
CA ASP A 232 -8.05 -16.47 -2.39
C ASP A 232 -8.35 -17.17 -1.04
N GLU A 233 -7.38 -17.82 -0.38
CA GLU A 233 -7.63 -18.48 0.94
C GLU A 233 -7.59 -17.51 2.13
N LEU A 234 -6.86 -16.39 2.04
CA LEU A 234 -6.76 -15.39 3.13
C LEU A 234 -7.69 -14.19 2.95
N LEU A 235 -8.27 -14.02 1.76
CA LEU A 235 -9.33 -13.07 1.45
C LEU A 235 -10.69 -13.76 1.61
N GLY A 236 -11.19 -13.96 2.84
CA GLY A 236 -12.56 -14.47 3.03
C GLY A 236 -13.64 -13.48 2.55
N PRO A 237 -14.91 -13.90 2.32
CA PRO A 237 -15.37 -15.10 1.64
C PRO A 237 -15.69 -14.74 0.17
N ALA A 238 -14.83 -15.15 -0.77
CA ALA A 238 -15.19 -15.25 -2.18
C ALA A 238 -15.46 -16.70 -2.60
N GLY A 239 -15.61 -17.62 -1.63
CA GLY A 239 -15.73 -19.07 -1.87
C GLY A 239 -17.07 -19.71 -1.52
N GLU A 240 -18.08 -18.95 -1.07
CA GLU A 240 -19.32 -19.55 -0.55
C GLU A 240 -20.43 -19.76 -1.60
N ASN A 241 -20.29 -19.22 -2.81
CA ASN A 241 -21.26 -19.42 -3.89
C ASN A 241 -20.89 -20.54 -4.89
N GLN A 242 -19.83 -21.32 -4.66
CA GLN A 242 -19.48 -22.48 -5.51
C GLN A 242 -19.70 -23.84 -4.84
N LEU A 243 -19.95 -23.88 -3.52
CA LEU A 243 -20.27 -25.13 -2.82
C LEU A 243 -21.77 -25.43 -2.75
N LEU A 244 -22.63 -24.45 -3.06
CA LEU A 244 -24.09 -24.66 -3.12
C LEU A 244 -24.56 -25.20 -4.49
N ASP A 245 -23.87 -24.91 -5.58
CA ASP A 245 -24.25 -25.42 -6.92
C ASP A 245 -23.80 -26.86 -7.18
N ALA A 246 -22.79 -27.35 -6.44
CA ALA A 246 -22.30 -28.73 -6.54
C ALA A 246 -23.13 -29.75 -5.73
N ALA A 247 -24.07 -29.29 -4.90
CA ALA A 247 -24.94 -30.15 -4.08
C ALA A 247 -26.31 -30.44 -4.73
N THR A 248 -26.56 -29.95 -5.94
CA THR A 248 -27.83 -30.13 -6.68
C THR A 248 -27.70 -30.79 -8.05
N SER A 249 -26.54 -31.36 -8.40
CA SER A 249 -26.46 -32.25 -9.56
C SER A 249 -26.78 -33.68 -9.13
N ASP A 250 -27.98 -34.15 -9.49
CA ASP A 250 -28.36 -35.56 -9.45
C ASP A 250 -27.25 -36.46 -10.04
N PRO A 251 -27.00 -37.65 -9.47
CA PRO A 251 -26.03 -38.57 -10.03
C PRO A 251 -26.49 -39.08 -11.42
N PRO A 252 -25.57 -39.31 -12.36
CA PRO A 252 -25.90 -39.77 -13.69
C PRO A 252 -26.50 -41.19 -13.62
N VAL A 253 -27.63 -41.34 -14.30
CA VAL A 253 -28.34 -42.59 -14.56
C VAL A 253 -27.38 -43.59 -15.21
N ALA A 254 -27.03 -44.66 -14.48
CA ALA A 254 -26.33 -45.80 -15.04
C ALA A 254 -27.29 -46.59 -15.92
N ASP A 255 -27.01 -46.56 -17.22
CA ASP A 255 -27.75 -47.25 -18.25
C ASP A 255 -27.49 -48.77 -18.22
N ARG A 256 -28.51 -49.52 -18.62
CA ARG A 256 -28.70 -50.96 -18.44
C ARG A 256 -27.78 -51.80 -19.32
N LEU A 257 -27.39 -52.99 -18.83
CA LEU A 257 -27.27 -54.21 -19.66
C LEU A 257 -27.70 -55.46 -18.86
N PRO A 258 -28.10 -56.57 -19.53
CA PRO A 258 -29.33 -57.29 -19.20
C PRO A 258 -29.16 -58.63 -18.43
N SER A 259 -30.32 -59.07 -17.92
CA SER A 259 -30.71 -60.41 -17.49
C SER A 259 -29.91 -61.59 -18.05
N ASN A 260 -29.38 -62.45 -17.16
CA ASN A 260 -29.63 -63.89 -17.11
C ASN A 260 -28.65 -64.57 -16.15
N TYR A 261 -29.13 -65.08 -15.01
CA TYR A 261 -29.15 -66.52 -14.71
C TYR A 261 -29.80 -66.72 -13.33
N ALA A 262 -30.88 -67.49 -13.35
CA ALA A 262 -31.53 -68.03 -12.17
C ALA A 262 -30.72 -69.20 -11.60
N ASP A 263 -31.01 -69.49 -10.33
CA ASP A 263 -30.89 -70.78 -9.66
C ASP A 263 -29.49 -71.36 -9.43
N HIS A 264 -29.07 -71.37 -8.17
CA HIS A 264 -29.02 -72.60 -7.36
C HIS A 264 -28.58 -72.26 -5.90
N LEU A 265 -29.52 -72.47 -4.96
CA LEU A 265 -29.28 -72.77 -3.54
C LEU A 265 -28.67 -74.19 -3.41
N PRO A 266 -27.95 -74.56 -2.34
CA PRO A 266 -28.24 -74.28 -0.93
C PRO A 266 -27.17 -73.51 -0.14
#